data_AF-A0AAJ4WCA5-F1
#
_entry.id   AF-A0AAJ4WCA5-F1
#
_cell.length_a   1.000
_cell.length_b   1.000
_cell.length_c   1.000
_cell.angle_alpha   90.00
_cell.angle_beta   90.00
_cell.angle_gamma   90.00
#
_symmetry.space_group_name_H-M   'P 1'
#
loop_
_entity.id
_entity.type
_entity.pdbx_description
1 polymer ?
#
loop_
_entity_poly.entity_id
_entity_poly.type
_entity_poly.pdbx_seq_one_letter_code
_entity_poly.pdbx_strand_id
1 'polypeptide(L)'
;MKKDKLIGISLSAVAVVVLGGWLVWQFIFPSPIAQWVFYGEKPSEVRGYTYSPAKDSATGKPENKPAIPKGDGALLTFWSGARQCSLVVKSGNEKISITRFQDSNQQSVQVQYIDEGGTPAELNVQLGRGISFWTYADPAVPGDFIGWKFDNLAGKAVPVRYRHQKMIDGTQYKLLPNSRWSYEKYQNGKVVESKQLDDLPAIDANKNSKEELELMRQANEWLSENLQDMSDTLSVPIPDQWLNTNSDPCQSVYAEM
;
A
#
# COMPACT_ATOMS: atom_id res chain seq x y z
N MET A 1 -51.47 28.98 8.94
CA MET A 1 -50.40 29.72 9.67
C MET A 1 -50.10 29.28 11.10
N LYS A 2 -51.06 28.83 11.94
CA LYS A 2 -50.74 28.30 13.30
C LYS A 2 -50.43 26.79 13.34
N LYS A 3 -51.08 25.97 12.50
CA LYS A 3 -50.85 24.51 12.46
C LYS A 3 -49.49 24.14 11.85
N ASP A 4 -49.08 24.82 10.79
CA ASP A 4 -47.83 24.53 10.07
C ASP A 4 -46.58 24.85 10.91
N LYS A 5 -46.64 25.91 11.73
CA LYS A 5 -45.59 26.25 12.70
C LYS A 5 -45.48 25.23 13.86
N LEU A 6 -46.61 24.69 14.34
CA LEU A 6 -46.60 23.72 15.44
C LEU A 6 -46.00 22.37 14.98
N ILE A 7 -46.31 21.96 13.75
CA ILE A 7 -45.78 20.73 13.13
C ILE A 7 -44.27 20.87 12.87
N GLY A 8 -43.79 22.04 12.40
CA GLY A 8 -42.36 22.30 12.22
C GLY A 8 -41.53 22.29 13.51
N ILE A 9 -42.08 22.78 14.62
CA ILE A 9 -41.42 22.75 15.94
C ILE A 9 -41.37 21.33 16.50
N SER A 10 -42.44 20.54 16.33
CA SER A 10 -42.48 19.12 16.70
C SER A 10 -41.47 18.27 15.94
N LEU A 11 -41.35 18.46 14.62
CA LEU A 11 -40.37 17.77 13.79
C LEU A 11 -38.93 18.14 14.15
N SER A 12 -38.69 19.41 14.50
CA SER A 12 -37.36 19.89 14.92
C SER A 12 -36.92 19.30 16.25
N ALA A 13 -37.82 19.19 17.24
CA ALA A 13 -37.50 18.59 18.53
C ALA A 13 -37.19 17.09 18.42
N VAL A 14 -37.94 16.35 17.60
CA VAL A 14 -37.68 14.93 17.33
C VAL A 14 -36.35 14.76 16.60
N ALA A 15 -36.03 15.60 15.61
CA ALA A 15 -34.75 15.55 14.91
C ALA A 15 -33.56 15.79 15.86
N VAL A 16 -33.67 16.74 16.79
CA VAL A 16 -32.63 17.01 17.80
C VAL A 16 -32.45 15.85 18.76
N VAL A 17 -33.52 15.19 19.21
CA VAL A 17 -33.43 14.01 20.09
C VAL A 17 -32.82 12.82 19.35
N VAL A 18 -33.19 12.61 18.08
CA VAL A 18 -32.63 11.53 17.26
C VAL A 18 -31.16 11.77 16.94
N LEU A 19 -30.78 12.99 16.53
CA LEU A 19 -29.39 13.36 16.27
C LEU A 19 -28.54 13.35 17.54
N GLY A 20 -29.07 13.88 18.65
CA GLY A 20 -28.41 13.86 19.94
C GLY A 20 -28.22 12.44 20.47
N GLY A 21 -29.25 11.60 20.37
CA GLY A 21 -29.18 10.18 20.71
C GLY A 21 -28.18 9.42 19.83
N TRP A 22 -28.15 9.69 18.53
CA TRP A 22 -27.19 9.10 17.60
C TRP A 22 -25.75 9.51 17.89
N LEU A 23 -25.49 10.79 18.19
CA LEU A 23 -24.16 11.28 18.57
C LEU A 23 -23.69 10.68 19.90
N VAL A 24 -24.56 10.60 20.90
CA VAL A 24 -24.25 9.94 22.18
C VAL A 24 -23.98 8.46 21.97
N TRP A 25 -24.75 7.79 21.12
CA TRP A 25 -24.56 6.38 20.78
C TRP A 25 -23.22 6.12 20.09
N GLN A 26 -22.81 6.98 19.13
CA GLN A 26 -21.49 6.88 18.51
C GLN A 26 -20.33 7.12 19.48
N PHE A 27 -20.54 7.95 20.51
CA PHE A 27 -19.53 8.21 21.54
C PHE A 27 -19.39 7.04 22.53
N ILE A 28 -20.50 6.39 22.89
CA ILE A 28 -20.52 5.24 23.81
C ILE A 28 -20.06 3.95 23.11
N PHE A 29 -20.36 3.80 21.82
CA PHE A 29 -20.01 2.64 21.00
C PHE A 29 -19.18 3.08 19.79
N PRO A 30 -17.90 3.44 19.98
CA PRO A 30 -17.04 3.86 18.89
C PRO A 30 -16.86 2.72 17.89
N SER A 31 -16.96 3.02 16.59
CA SER A 31 -16.59 2.07 15.55
C SER A 31 -15.07 1.86 15.53
N PRO A 32 -14.58 0.64 15.29
CA PRO A 32 -13.15 0.40 15.19
C PRO A 32 -12.57 1.13 13.96
N ILE A 33 -11.41 1.76 14.14
CA ILE A 33 -10.64 2.38 13.05
C ILE A 33 -9.84 1.34 12.26
N ALA A 34 -9.56 0.18 12.88
CA ALA A 34 -8.95 -0.96 12.22
C ALA A 34 -9.46 -2.28 12.79
N GLN A 35 -9.45 -3.29 11.94
CA GLN A 35 -9.64 -4.70 12.27
C GLN A 35 -8.39 -5.44 11.85
N TRP A 36 -8.01 -6.47 12.59
CA TRP A 36 -6.81 -7.24 12.25
C TRP A 36 -6.93 -8.70 12.67
N VAL A 37 -6.20 -9.54 11.95
CA VAL A 37 -6.00 -10.97 12.22
C VAL A 37 -4.51 -11.24 12.19
N PHE A 38 -4.01 -11.84 13.26
CA PHE A 38 -2.64 -12.34 13.37
C PHE A 38 -2.65 -13.87 13.33
N TYR A 39 -1.85 -14.42 12.43
CA TYR A 39 -1.55 -15.85 12.34
C TYR A 39 -0.10 -16.06 12.82
N GLY A 40 0.09 -16.60 14.02
CA GLY A 40 1.39 -17.05 14.51
C GLY A 40 1.60 -18.55 14.32
N GLU A 41 2.66 -19.11 14.90
CA GLU A 41 2.89 -20.55 14.93
C GLU A 41 1.63 -21.28 15.44
N LYS A 42 1.22 -22.34 14.72
CA LYS A 42 -0.05 -23.03 14.99
C LYS A 42 -0.16 -23.49 16.45
N PRO A 43 -1.34 -23.37 17.08
CA PRO A 43 -2.61 -22.89 16.54
C PRO A 43 -2.94 -21.44 16.94
N SER A 44 -1.98 -20.53 16.91
CA SER A 44 -2.20 -19.15 17.38
C SER A 44 -2.81 -18.24 16.30
N GLU A 45 -4.13 -18.29 16.14
CA GLU A 45 -4.88 -17.20 15.48
C GLU A 45 -5.42 -16.24 16.54
N VAL A 46 -5.16 -14.95 16.35
CA VAL A 46 -5.68 -13.89 17.23
C VAL A 46 -6.31 -12.80 16.37
N ARG A 47 -7.54 -12.45 16.69
CA ARG A 47 -8.28 -11.35 16.06
C ARG A 47 -8.38 -10.18 17.03
N GLY A 48 -8.46 -8.97 16.49
CA GLY A 48 -8.70 -7.81 17.31
C GLY A 48 -9.13 -6.56 16.55
N TYR A 49 -9.38 -5.54 17.35
CA TYR A 49 -9.91 -4.26 16.91
C TYR A 49 -9.06 -3.13 17.48
N THR A 50 -8.90 -2.06 16.71
CA THR A 50 -8.29 -0.80 17.15
C THR A 50 -9.35 0.29 17.15
N TYR A 51 -9.47 1.04 18.24
CA TYR A 51 -10.46 2.11 18.41
C TYR A 51 -9.78 3.48 18.56
N SER A 52 -10.46 4.56 18.21
CA SER A 52 -10.02 5.92 18.55
C SER A 52 -10.32 6.25 20.02
N PRO A 53 -9.52 7.08 20.71
CA PRO A 53 -8.21 7.59 20.32
C PRO A 53 -7.14 6.62 20.84
N ALA A 54 -6.75 5.61 20.06
CA ALA A 54 -5.46 4.98 20.28
C ALA A 54 -4.45 6.09 20.01
N LYS A 55 -3.93 6.74 21.06
CA LYS A 55 -2.86 7.72 20.96
C LYS A 55 -1.66 7.08 21.60
N ASP A 56 -0.55 7.05 20.87
CA ASP A 56 0.74 6.70 21.44
C ASP A 56 0.96 7.59 22.68
N SER A 57 1.17 6.96 23.84
CA SER A 57 1.23 7.68 25.12
C SER A 57 2.46 8.59 25.25
N ALA A 58 3.47 8.41 24.39
CA ALA A 58 4.68 9.23 24.36
C ALA A 58 4.57 10.43 23.41
N THR A 59 3.79 10.33 22.32
CA THR A 59 3.75 11.32 21.23
C THR A 59 2.37 11.94 20.99
N GLY A 60 1.31 11.39 21.56
CA GLY A 60 -0.08 11.88 21.45
C GLY A 60 -0.70 11.75 20.06
N LYS A 61 -0.02 11.05 19.13
CA LYS A 61 -0.48 10.79 17.75
C LYS A 61 -1.30 9.51 17.69
N PRO A 62 -2.23 9.37 16.73
CA PRO A 62 -2.94 8.12 16.48
C PRO A 62 -1.97 6.93 16.39
N GLU A 63 -2.16 5.94 17.25
CA GLU A 63 -1.36 4.73 17.33
C GLU A 63 -1.70 3.86 16.12
N ASN A 64 -0.75 3.81 15.19
CA ASN A 64 -1.00 3.32 13.84
C ASN A 64 -0.91 1.80 13.69
N LYS A 65 -0.65 1.00 14.73
CA LYS A 65 -0.47 -0.46 14.57
C LYS A 65 -0.82 -1.22 15.84
N PRO A 66 -1.54 -2.36 15.76
CA PRO A 66 -1.45 -3.37 16.81
C PRO A 66 0.03 -3.76 16.95
N ALA A 67 0.51 -3.89 18.18
CA ALA A 67 1.85 -4.37 18.44
C ALA A 67 2.01 -5.73 17.76
N ILE A 68 2.83 -5.79 16.70
CA ILE A 68 3.21 -7.05 16.07
C ILE A 68 3.77 -7.92 17.19
N PRO A 69 3.23 -9.12 17.45
CA PRO A 69 3.88 -10.05 18.35
C PRO A 69 5.34 -10.16 17.91
N LYS A 70 6.30 -10.04 18.83
CA LYS A 70 7.74 -9.94 18.47
C LYS A 70 8.30 -11.15 17.71
N GLY A 71 7.49 -12.19 17.49
CA GLY A 71 7.83 -13.41 16.78
C GLY A 71 7.38 -13.41 15.32
N ASP A 72 7.53 -14.58 14.73
CA ASP A 72 7.21 -14.85 13.34
C ASP A 72 5.70 -15.08 13.15
N GLY A 73 5.21 -14.84 11.94
CA GLY A 73 3.80 -14.91 11.62
C GLY A 73 3.35 -13.91 10.56
N ALA A 74 2.05 -13.88 10.31
CA ALA A 74 1.39 -13.01 9.35
C ALA A 74 0.33 -12.13 10.04
N LEU A 75 0.44 -10.82 9.90
CA LEU A 75 -0.54 -9.85 10.36
C LEU A 75 -1.26 -9.23 9.17
N LEU A 76 -2.56 -9.49 9.07
CA LEU A 76 -3.46 -8.89 8.10
C LEU A 76 -4.30 -7.81 8.80
N THR A 77 -4.28 -6.58 8.29
CA THR A 77 -4.95 -5.42 8.89
C THR A 77 -5.81 -4.71 7.86
N PHE A 78 -7.05 -4.38 8.22
CA PHE A 78 -7.94 -3.52 7.45
C PHE A 78 -8.21 -2.22 8.19
N TRP A 79 -7.90 -1.08 7.57
CA TRP A 79 -8.16 0.27 8.08
C TRP A 79 -9.40 0.86 7.40
N SER A 80 -10.50 0.92 8.15
CA SER A 80 -11.81 1.35 7.62
C SER A 80 -11.80 2.79 7.12
N GLY A 81 -11.15 3.70 7.86
CA GLY A 81 -11.10 5.13 7.51
C GLY A 81 -10.24 5.45 6.29
N ALA A 82 -9.20 4.66 6.02
CA ALA A 82 -8.30 4.85 4.87
C ALA A 82 -8.63 3.92 3.68
N ARG A 83 -9.62 3.02 3.85
CA ARG A 83 -9.88 1.85 2.98
C ARG A 83 -8.58 1.19 2.52
N GLN A 84 -7.73 0.93 3.49
CA GLN A 84 -6.38 0.40 3.29
C GLN A 84 -6.33 -1.02 3.87
N CYS A 85 -5.86 -1.95 3.04
CA CYS A 85 -5.59 -3.33 3.44
C CYS A 85 -4.09 -3.53 3.50
N SER A 86 -3.57 -4.10 4.58
CA SER A 86 -2.13 -4.34 4.74
C SER A 86 -1.85 -5.75 5.26
N LEU A 87 -0.81 -6.37 4.71
CA LEU A 87 -0.25 -7.62 5.20
C LEU A 87 1.21 -7.39 5.60
N VAL A 88 1.59 -7.91 6.76
CA VAL A 88 2.99 -8.01 7.17
C VAL A 88 3.27 -9.45 7.53
N VAL A 89 4.18 -10.10 6.81
CA VAL A 89 4.66 -11.45 7.14
C VAL A 89 6.10 -11.32 7.59
N LYS A 90 6.46 -12.03 8.65
CA LYS A 90 7.83 -12.11 9.17
C LYS A 90 8.18 -13.56 9.47
N SER A 91 9.35 -13.99 9.01
CA SER A 91 9.93 -15.30 9.28
C SER A 91 11.43 -15.11 9.55
N GLY A 92 11.88 -15.23 10.79
CA GLY A 92 13.24 -14.90 11.19
C GLY A 92 13.64 -13.46 10.83
N ASN A 93 14.60 -13.33 9.91
CA ASN A 93 15.08 -12.04 9.39
C ASN A 93 14.31 -11.58 8.13
N GLU A 94 13.62 -12.51 7.47
CA GLU A 94 12.84 -12.24 6.27
C GLU A 94 11.54 -11.51 6.63
N LYS A 95 11.15 -10.56 5.78
CA LYS A 95 9.93 -9.78 5.99
C LYS A 95 9.34 -9.31 4.67
N ILE A 96 8.05 -9.58 4.47
CA ILE A 96 7.26 -8.95 3.41
C ILE A 96 6.22 -8.01 4.02
N SER A 97 6.01 -6.87 3.41
CA SER A 97 5.01 -5.87 3.79
C SER A 97 4.28 -5.41 2.55
N ILE A 98 2.98 -5.67 2.49
CA ILE A 98 2.11 -5.33 1.38
C ILE A 98 1.06 -4.36 1.88
N THR A 99 0.80 -3.30 1.12
CA THR A 99 -0.29 -2.36 1.39
C THR A 99 -1.04 -2.06 0.11
N ARG A 100 -2.34 -2.33 0.12
CA ARG A 100 -3.28 -2.03 -0.96
C ARG A 100 -4.19 -0.88 -0.54
N PHE A 101 -4.27 0.14 -1.38
CA PHE A 101 -5.11 1.32 -1.21
C PHE A 101 -6.33 1.19 -2.14
N GLN A 102 -7.53 1.02 -1.58
CA GLN A 102 -8.76 0.80 -2.37
C GLN A 102 -9.42 2.11 -2.83
N ASP A 103 -9.25 3.21 -2.09
CA ASP A 103 -9.90 4.52 -2.32
C ASP A 103 -8.95 5.65 -2.73
N SER A 104 -7.69 5.36 -3.07
CA SER A 104 -6.83 6.39 -3.66
C SER A 104 -7.34 6.78 -5.05
N ASN A 105 -7.06 8.01 -5.49
CA ASN A 105 -7.37 8.50 -6.86
C ASN A 105 -6.97 7.49 -7.96
N GLN A 106 -6.00 6.62 -7.67
CA GLN A 106 -5.67 5.42 -8.41
C GLN A 106 -5.47 4.27 -7.41
N GLN A 107 -6.19 3.16 -7.55
CA GLN A 107 -5.95 1.98 -6.73
C GLN A 107 -4.50 1.51 -6.90
N SER A 108 -3.80 1.26 -5.81
CA SER A 108 -2.39 0.91 -5.87
C SER A 108 -2.00 -0.10 -4.80
N VAL A 109 -0.91 -0.83 -5.07
CA VAL A 109 -0.30 -1.80 -4.17
C VAL A 109 1.16 -1.45 -4.01
N GLN A 110 1.61 -1.36 -2.77
CA GLN A 110 3.00 -1.18 -2.39
C GLN A 110 3.48 -2.45 -1.69
N VAL A 111 4.59 -3.00 -2.16
CA VAL A 111 5.25 -4.16 -1.59
C VAL A 111 6.67 -3.77 -1.23
N GLN A 112 7.06 -4.11 -0.02
CA GLN A 112 8.45 -4.12 0.43
C GLN A 112 8.76 -5.53 0.91
N TYR A 113 9.78 -6.13 0.34
CA TYR A 113 10.29 -7.44 0.72
C TYR A 113 11.73 -7.29 1.19
N ILE A 114 12.10 -7.96 2.27
CA ILE A 114 13.46 -8.03 2.79
C ILE A 114 13.78 -9.51 2.92
N ASP A 115 14.78 -9.98 2.19
CA ASP A 115 15.23 -11.37 2.24
C ASP A 115 15.96 -11.68 3.57
N GLU A 116 16.33 -12.95 3.79
CA GLU A 116 17.11 -13.36 4.97
C GLU A 116 18.47 -12.63 5.09
N GLY A 117 19.04 -12.23 3.96
CA GLY A 117 20.29 -11.47 3.87
C GLY A 117 20.14 -9.98 4.19
N GLY A 118 18.91 -9.50 4.39
CA GLY A 118 18.59 -8.10 4.67
C GLY A 118 18.49 -7.22 3.42
N THR A 119 18.38 -7.81 2.22
CA THR A 119 18.35 -7.06 0.96
C THR A 119 16.92 -6.71 0.57
N PRO A 120 16.60 -5.43 0.35
CA PRO A 120 15.24 -5.03 0.04
C PRO A 120 14.89 -5.19 -1.45
N ALA A 121 13.69 -5.69 -1.73
CA ALA A 121 13.00 -5.50 -3.00
C ALA A 121 11.77 -4.62 -2.79
N GLU A 122 11.51 -3.74 -3.75
CA GLU A 122 10.41 -2.79 -3.70
C GLU A 122 9.58 -2.89 -4.97
N LEU A 123 8.26 -2.96 -4.82
CA LEU A 123 7.32 -3.01 -5.94
C LEU A 123 6.16 -2.05 -5.66
N ASN A 124 5.85 -1.20 -6.62
CA ASN A 124 4.72 -0.28 -6.61
C ASN A 124 3.92 -0.46 -7.90
N VAL A 125 2.67 -0.84 -7.72
CA VAL A 125 1.73 -1.18 -8.79
C VAL A 125 0.54 -0.24 -8.71
N GLN A 126 0.15 0.32 -9.85
CA GLN A 126 -1.14 0.96 -10.03
C GLN A 126 -2.08 -0.06 -10.68
N LEU A 127 -3.13 -0.46 -9.97
CA LEU A 127 -4.05 -1.49 -10.46
C LEU A 127 -4.76 -1.01 -11.74
N GLY A 128 -4.70 -1.84 -12.78
CA GLY A 128 -5.21 -1.50 -14.12
C GLY A 128 -4.38 -0.49 -14.91
N ARG A 129 -3.23 -0.04 -14.37
CA ARG A 129 -2.26 0.87 -15.01
C ARG A 129 -0.80 0.42 -14.87
N GLY A 130 -0.60 -0.81 -14.41
CA GLY A 130 0.69 -1.46 -14.45
C GLY A 130 1.64 -1.12 -13.31
N ILE A 131 2.91 -1.46 -13.55
CA ILE A 131 3.99 -1.26 -12.59
C ILE A 131 4.54 0.15 -12.71
N SER A 132 4.47 0.92 -11.63
CA SER A 132 5.12 2.24 -11.54
C SER A 132 6.62 2.09 -11.22
N PHE A 133 6.96 1.11 -10.38
CA PHE A 133 8.32 0.87 -9.94
C PHE A 133 8.46 -0.58 -9.46
N TRP A 134 9.51 -1.27 -9.88
CA TRP A 134 9.88 -2.59 -9.35
C TRP A 134 11.40 -2.72 -9.34
N THR A 135 11.98 -2.97 -8.18
CA THR A 135 13.41 -3.18 -8.02
C THR A 135 13.70 -4.33 -7.08
N TYR A 136 14.82 -5.00 -7.32
CA TYR A 136 15.35 -6.09 -6.52
C TYR A 136 16.88 -6.05 -6.55
N ALA A 137 17.51 -6.78 -5.65
CA ALA A 137 18.97 -6.88 -5.57
C ALA A 137 19.56 -7.42 -6.88
N ASP A 138 20.66 -6.83 -7.37
CA ASP A 138 21.38 -7.39 -8.50
C ASP A 138 22.17 -8.65 -8.06
N PRO A 139 21.83 -9.86 -8.56
CA PRO A 139 22.54 -11.07 -8.17
C PRO A 139 24.00 -11.10 -8.65
N ALA A 140 24.35 -10.29 -9.66
CA ALA A 140 25.70 -10.22 -10.20
C ALA A 140 26.59 -9.21 -9.45
N VAL A 141 26.00 -8.20 -8.80
CA VAL A 141 26.75 -7.11 -8.16
C VAL A 141 26.16 -6.78 -6.79
N PRO A 142 26.75 -7.31 -5.69
CA PRO A 142 26.27 -7.04 -4.33
C PRO A 142 26.17 -5.55 -4.02
N GLY A 143 25.02 -5.12 -3.48
CA GLY A 143 24.74 -3.74 -3.12
C GLY A 143 24.21 -2.85 -4.25
N ASP A 144 24.15 -3.37 -5.48
CA ASP A 144 23.42 -2.77 -6.58
C ASP A 144 21.98 -3.31 -6.61
N PHE A 145 21.05 -2.52 -7.16
CA PHE A 145 19.66 -2.89 -7.39
C PHE A 145 19.34 -2.69 -8.86
N ILE A 146 18.60 -3.62 -9.44
CA ILE A 146 18.13 -3.55 -10.82
C ILE A 146 16.61 -3.68 -10.85
N GLY A 147 16.01 -3.28 -11.96
CA GLY A 147 14.59 -3.47 -12.18
C GLY A 147 14.04 -2.54 -13.23
N TRP A 148 12.79 -2.12 -13.04
CA TRP A 148 12.05 -1.32 -14.00
C TRP A 148 11.33 -0.18 -13.31
N LYS A 149 11.25 0.96 -13.98
CA LYS A 149 10.45 2.10 -13.55
C LYS A 149 9.67 2.63 -14.73
N PHE A 150 8.43 3.05 -14.49
CA PHE A 150 7.66 3.73 -15.51
C PHE A 150 8.24 5.12 -15.79
N ASP A 151 8.58 5.39 -17.05
CA ASP A 151 9.10 6.67 -17.49
C ASP A 151 8.04 7.48 -18.23
N ASN A 152 7.74 8.69 -17.75
CA ASN A 152 6.70 9.55 -18.30
C ASN A 152 7.01 10.02 -19.73
N LEU A 153 8.29 10.22 -20.09
CA LEU A 153 8.67 10.70 -21.42
C LEU A 153 8.74 9.58 -22.46
N ALA A 154 9.27 8.43 -22.08
CA ALA A 154 9.28 7.22 -22.90
C ALA A 154 7.88 6.61 -23.00
N GLY A 155 7.03 6.92 -22.03
CA GLY A 155 5.68 6.39 -21.91
C GLY A 155 5.65 4.90 -21.61
N LYS A 156 6.72 4.30 -21.08
CA LYS A 156 6.78 2.86 -20.81
C LYS A 156 7.74 2.55 -19.67
N ALA A 157 7.71 1.30 -19.20
CA ALA A 157 8.71 0.82 -18.26
C ALA A 157 10.10 0.80 -18.92
N VAL A 158 11.07 1.39 -18.24
CA VAL A 158 12.48 1.41 -18.64
C VAL A 158 13.33 0.73 -17.57
N PRO A 159 14.41 0.05 -17.94
CA PRO A 159 15.29 -0.55 -16.97
C PRO A 159 15.94 0.52 -16.11
N VAL A 160 16.09 0.23 -14.83
CA VAL A 160 16.77 1.08 -13.86
C VAL A 160 17.83 0.27 -13.13
N ARG A 161 18.92 0.95 -12.76
CA ARG A 161 19.97 0.41 -11.90
C ARG A 161 20.38 1.44 -10.87
N TYR A 162 20.53 1.01 -9.62
CA TYR A 162 20.98 1.82 -8.50
C TYR A 162 22.19 1.18 -7.84
N ARG A 163 23.04 2.02 -7.26
CA ARG A 163 24.17 1.63 -6.40
C ARG A 163 24.16 2.48 -5.16
N HIS A 164 24.01 1.87 -3.98
CA HIS A 164 23.88 2.62 -2.71
C HIS A 164 22.88 3.78 -2.80
N GLN A 165 21.68 3.52 -3.36
CA GLN A 165 20.60 4.51 -3.60
C GLN A 165 20.90 5.60 -4.65
N LYS A 166 22.05 5.57 -5.31
CA LYS A 166 22.37 6.47 -6.43
C LYS A 166 22.01 5.82 -7.76
N MET A 167 21.32 6.56 -8.62
CA MET A 167 20.97 6.07 -9.96
C MET A 167 22.23 5.91 -10.83
N ILE A 168 22.40 4.72 -11.39
CA ILE A 168 23.45 4.38 -12.36
C ILE A 168 22.89 4.44 -13.77
N ASP A 169 21.76 3.76 -13.99
CA ASP A 169 21.04 3.78 -15.26
C ASP A 169 19.55 4.03 -14.99
N GLY A 170 18.91 4.80 -15.85
CA GLY A 170 17.48 5.08 -15.75
C GLY A 170 17.16 6.56 -15.84
N THR A 171 16.01 6.95 -15.29
CA THR A 171 15.50 8.31 -15.38
C THR A 171 14.96 8.84 -14.06
N GLN A 172 15.23 10.12 -13.81
CA GLN A 172 14.82 10.82 -12.61
C GLN A 172 14.02 12.07 -12.97
N TYR A 173 12.95 12.28 -12.22
CA TYR A 173 12.10 13.47 -12.29
C TYR A 173 12.13 14.15 -10.93
N LYS A 174 12.24 15.47 -10.92
CA LYS A 174 12.21 16.27 -9.68
C LYS A 174 11.42 17.55 -9.93
N LEU A 175 10.47 17.83 -9.05
CA LEU A 175 9.78 19.11 -9.04
C LEU A 175 10.73 20.19 -8.51
N LEU A 176 10.88 21.26 -9.28
CA LEU A 176 11.72 22.40 -8.95
C LEU A 176 10.90 23.46 -8.19
N PRO A 177 11.55 24.37 -7.44
CA PRO A 177 10.86 25.41 -6.68
C PRO A 177 9.99 26.37 -7.51
N ASN A 178 10.26 26.47 -8.81
CA ASN A 178 9.49 27.28 -9.76
C ASN A 178 8.31 26.52 -10.39
N SER A 179 7.88 25.41 -9.78
CA SER A 179 6.81 24.53 -10.25
C SER A 179 7.06 23.85 -11.60
N ARG A 180 8.29 23.94 -12.14
CA ARG A 180 8.71 23.16 -13.31
C ARG A 180 9.29 21.82 -12.89
N TRP A 181 9.39 20.89 -13.83
CA TRP A 181 10.03 19.60 -13.62
C TRP A 181 11.41 19.56 -14.26
N SER A 182 12.40 19.02 -13.55
CA SER A 182 13.66 18.58 -14.15
C SER A 182 13.58 17.10 -14.49
N TYR A 183 13.95 16.76 -15.70
CA TYR A 183 14.19 15.40 -16.17
C TYR A 183 15.68 15.18 -16.34
N GLU A 184 16.19 14.07 -15.85
CA GLU A 184 17.56 13.61 -16.08
C GLU A 184 17.56 12.14 -16.47
N LYS A 185 18.35 11.80 -17.48
CA LYS A 185 18.64 10.42 -17.89
C LYS A 185 20.06 10.07 -17.51
N TYR A 186 20.22 8.94 -16.84
CA TYR A 186 21.49 8.42 -16.37
C TYR A 186 21.93 7.23 -17.22
N GLN A 187 23.22 7.19 -17.55
CA GLN A 187 23.90 6.00 -18.06
C GLN A 187 25.27 5.89 -17.39
N ASN A 188 25.57 4.72 -16.83
CA ASN A 188 26.82 4.46 -16.10
C ASN A 188 27.15 5.52 -15.04
N GLY A 189 26.13 6.01 -14.34
CA GLY A 189 26.25 7.01 -13.26
C GLY A 189 26.49 8.44 -13.75
N LYS A 190 26.40 8.72 -15.06
CA LYS A 190 26.51 10.06 -15.63
C LYS A 190 25.19 10.50 -16.23
N VAL A 191 24.86 11.78 -16.06
CA VAL A 191 23.73 12.40 -16.75
C VAL A 191 24.08 12.54 -18.23
N VAL A 192 23.35 11.84 -19.09
CA VAL A 192 23.53 11.88 -20.55
C VAL A 192 22.49 12.76 -21.25
N GLU A 193 21.38 13.06 -20.57
CA GLU A 193 20.34 13.95 -21.05
C GLU A 193 19.73 14.69 -19.86
N SER A 194 19.49 15.99 -20.01
CA SER A 194 18.81 16.81 -19.02
C SER A 194 17.86 17.78 -19.72
N LYS A 195 16.63 17.90 -19.21
CA LYS A 195 15.59 18.78 -19.73
C LYS A 195 14.82 19.43 -18.59
N GLN A 196 14.39 20.67 -18.79
CA GLN A 196 13.32 21.26 -17.99
C GLN A 196 12.00 21.11 -18.74
N LEU A 197 10.96 20.73 -18.01
CA LEU A 197 9.60 20.54 -18.51
C LEU A 197 8.69 21.48 -17.73
N ASP A 198 7.76 22.13 -18.43
CA ASP A 198 6.77 22.98 -17.76
C ASP A 198 5.80 22.16 -16.91
N ASP A 199 5.51 20.91 -17.32
CA ASP A 199 4.71 19.95 -16.55
C ASP A 199 5.24 18.52 -16.72
N LEU A 200 4.85 17.61 -15.82
CA LEU A 200 5.16 16.19 -15.92
C LEU A 200 4.28 15.56 -17.01
N PRO A 201 4.85 14.95 -18.06
CA PRO A 201 4.08 14.38 -19.15
C PRO A 201 3.07 13.34 -18.64
N ALA A 202 1.82 13.48 -19.08
CA ALA A 202 0.78 12.50 -18.83
C ALA A 202 1.05 11.22 -19.64
N ILE A 203 0.74 10.09 -19.01
CA ILE A 203 0.94 8.76 -19.58
C ILE A 203 -0.33 8.34 -20.33
N ASP A 204 -0.18 7.85 -21.56
CA ASP A 204 -1.25 7.19 -22.29
C ASP A 204 -1.21 5.67 -22.03
N ALA A 205 -2.10 5.21 -21.16
CA ALA A 205 -2.20 3.81 -20.75
C ALA A 205 -2.57 2.86 -21.91
N ASN A 206 -3.21 3.35 -22.97
CA ASN A 206 -3.69 2.48 -24.04
C ASN A 206 -2.56 2.01 -24.98
N LYS A 207 -1.47 2.77 -25.07
CA LYS A 207 -0.42 2.55 -26.06
C LYS A 207 0.58 1.44 -25.68
N ASN A 208 0.70 1.13 -24.37
CA ASN A 208 1.76 0.24 -23.84
C ASN A 208 1.23 -1.01 -23.15
N SER A 209 -0.06 -1.29 -23.31
CA SER A 209 -0.80 -2.31 -22.56
C SER A 209 -0.15 -3.70 -22.59
N LYS A 210 0.44 -4.13 -23.71
CA LYS A 210 1.02 -5.47 -23.83
C LYS A 210 2.29 -5.66 -22.99
N GLU A 211 3.22 -4.70 -23.04
CA GLU A 211 4.48 -4.75 -22.27
C GLU A 211 4.21 -4.60 -20.77
N GLU A 212 3.23 -3.77 -20.44
CA GLU A 212 2.77 -3.54 -19.08
C GLU A 212 2.10 -4.80 -18.47
N LEU A 213 1.27 -5.49 -19.25
CA LEU A 213 0.63 -6.75 -18.84
C LEU A 213 1.65 -7.85 -18.55
N GLU A 214 2.70 -7.95 -19.35
CA GLU A 214 3.75 -8.96 -19.15
C GLU A 214 4.58 -8.67 -17.89
N LEU A 215 4.95 -7.41 -17.65
CA LEU A 215 5.61 -7.02 -16.40
C LEU A 215 4.72 -7.27 -15.18
N MET A 216 3.42 -6.94 -15.28
CA MET A 216 2.44 -7.22 -14.24
C MET A 216 2.32 -8.72 -13.92
N ARG A 217 2.34 -9.58 -14.95
CA ARG A 217 2.34 -11.04 -14.78
C ARG A 217 3.56 -11.49 -13.98
N GLN A 218 4.76 -11.04 -14.36
CA GLN A 218 6.01 -11.38 -13.67
C GLN A 218 6.02 -10.91 -12.21
N ALA A 219 5.55 -9.69 -11.94
CA ALA A 219 5.47 -9.18 -10.57
C ALA A 219 4.46 -9.96 -9.71
N ASN A 220 3.35 -10.41 -10.31
CA ASN A 220 2.37 -11.23 -9.61
C ASN A 220 2.92 -12.63 -9.30
N GLU A 221 3.65 -13.24 -10.23
CA GLU A 221 4.34 -14.53 -10.01
C GLU A 221 5.37 -14.41 -8.90
N TRP A 222 6.28 -13.43 -9.00
CA TRP A 222 7.26 -13.14 -7.95
C TRP A 222 6.60 -12.97 -6.58
N LEU A 223 5.55 -12.15 -6.48
CA LEU A 223 4.88 -11.92 -5.20
C LEU A 223 4.22 -13.19 -4.64
N SER A 224 3.58 -13.98 -5.51
CA SER A 224 2.89 -15.21 -5.10
C SER A 224 3.88 -16.27 -4.62
N GLU A 225 5.01 -16.43 -5.30
CA GLU A 225 6.08 -17.35 -4.91
C GLU A 225 6.66 -17.00 -3.53
N ASN A 226 7.00 -15.73 -3.29
CA ASN A 226 7.56 -15.30 -1.99
C ASN A 226 6.54 -15.44 -0.85
N LEU A 227 5.26 -15.13 -1.09
CA LEU A 227 4.22 -15.32 -0.07
C LEU A 227 3.97 -16.80 0.24
N GLN A 228 4.02 -17.66 -0.78
CA GLN A 228 3.85 -19.11 -0.61
C GLN A 228 5.00 -19.72 0.20
N ASP A 229 6.25 -19.34 -0.11
CA ASP A 229 7.42 -19.83 0.63
C ASP A 229 7.37 -19.44 2.12
N MET A 230 7.02 -18.19 2.43
CA MET A 230 6.81 -17.74 3.80
C MET A 230 5.61 -18.46 4.47
N SER A 231 4.53 -18.72 3.72
CA SER A 231 3.35 -19.43 4.22
C SER A 231 3.70 -20.87 4.62
N ASP A 232 4.48 -21.56 3.81
CA ASP A 232 4.92 -22.94 4.06
C ASP A 232 5.89 -23.00 5.25
N THR A 233 6.87 -22.09 5.30
CA THR A 233 7.84 -21.99 6.40
C THR A 233 7.17 -21.76 7.75
N LEU A 234 6.20 -20.84 7.80
CA LEU A 234 5.47 -20.52 9.02
C LEU A 234 4.32 -21.49 9.30
N SER A 235 3.93 -22.30 8.32
CA SER A 235 2.71 -23.12 8.34
C SER A 235 1.44 -22.31 8.64
N VAL A 236 1.38 -21.04 8.20
CA VAL A 236 0.25 -20.12 8.41
C VAL A 236 -0.44 -19.79 7.08
N PRO A 237 -1.77 -19.62 7.06
CA PRO A 237 -2.48 -19.24 5.84
C PRO A 237 -2.21 -17.75 5.51
N ILE A 238 -1.53 -17.49 4.39
CA ILE A 238 -1.24 -16.14 3.92
C ILE A 238 -2.09 -15.84 2.69
N PRO A 239 -2.92 -14.78 2.68
CA PRO A 239 -3.68 -14.39 1.50
C PRO A 239 -2.77 -14.01 0.32
N ASP A 240 -3.15 -14.44 -0.88
CA ASP A 240 -2.45 -14.17 -2.13
C ASP A 240 -3.21 -13.12 -2.99
N GLN A 241 -2.85 -13.00 -4.28
CA GLN A 241 -3.58 -12.19 -5.28
C GLN A 241 -3.69 -10.70 -4.96
N TRP A 242 -2.71 -10.13 -4.25
CA TRP A 242 -2.70 -8.71 -3.90
C TRP A 242 -2.74 -7.76 -5.10
N LEU A 243 -2.23 -8.18 -6.25
CA LEU A 243 -2.16 -7.39 -7.49
C LEU A 243 -3.40 -7.57 -8.40
N ASN A 244 -4.36 -8.42 -8.03
CA ASN A 244 -5.57 -8.65 -8.83
C ASN A 244 -6.66 -7.62 -8.50
N THR A 245 -7.24 -6.99 -9.52
CA THR A 245 -8.33 -6.00 -9.35
C THR A 245 -9.60 -6.63 -8.79
N ASN A 246 -9.85 -7.91 -9.08
CA ASN A 246 -11.09 -8.61 -8.73
C ASN A 246 -10.99 -9.39 -7.41
N SER A 247 -9.84 -9.36 -6.75
CA SER A 247 -9.65 -9.96 -5.42
C SER A 247 -9.82 -8.91 -4.33
N ASP A 248 -10.30 -9.34 -3.17
CA ASP A 248 -10.15 -8.61 -1.91
C ASP A 248 -9.40 -9.48 -0.89
N PRO A 249 -8.07 -9.33 -0.77
CA PRO A 249 -7.28 -10.12 0.17
C PRO A 249 -7.61 -9.82 1.65
N CYS A 250 -8.35 -8.75 1.95
CA CYS A 250 -8.79 -8.42 3.30
C CYS A 250 -10.16 -9.01 3.66
N GLN A 251 -10.81 -9.76 2.76
CA GLN A 251 -12.14 -10.33 3.03
C GLN A 251 -12.17 -11.13 4.34
N SER A 252 -11.12 -11.89 4.64
CA SER A 252 -11.02 -12.68 5.88
C SER A 252 -10.98 -11.85 7.18
N VAL A 253 -10.66 -10.55 7.09
CA VAL A 253 -10.61 -9.63 8.24
C VAL A 253 -12.00 -9.12 8.61
N TYR A 254 -12.84 -8.81 7.61
CA TYR A 254 -14.15 -8.19 7.83
C TYR A 254 -15.34 -9.12 7.59
N ALA A 255 -15.12 -10.38 7.17
CA ALA A 255 -16.18 -11.36 6.88
C ALA A 255 -16.99 -11.86 8.10
N GLU A 256 -16.67 -11.44 9.32
CA GLU A 256 -17.41 -11.81 10.55
C GLU A 256 -18.31 -10.68 11.09
N MET A 257 -18.71 -9.73 10.24
CA MET A 257 -19.75 -8.74 10.55
C MET A 257 -21.16 -9.20 10.17
#